data_AF-A0A445MRI8-F1
#
_entry.id   AF-A0A445MRI8-F1
#
_cell.length_a   1.000
_cell.length_b   1.000
_cell.length_c   1.000
_cell.angle_alpha   90.00
_cell.angle_beta   90.00
_cell.angle_gamma   90.00
#
_symmetry.space_group_name_H-M   'P 1'
#
loop_
_entity.id
_entity.type
_entity.pdbx_description
1 polymer ?
#
loop_
_entity_poly.entity_id
_entity_poly.type
_entity_poly.pdbx_seq_one_letter_code
_entity_poly.pdbx_strand_id
1 'polypeptide(L)' 'MLKGLLEHIGIEPGRLNFSWISSAEATKFVDVAQQVAASVKALGPARYLIKKRAEVA' A
#
# COMPACT_ATOMS: atom_id res chain seq x y z
N MET A 1 4.56 12.46 9.03
CA MET A 1 4.43 13.45 7.93
C MET A 1 3.98 12.80 6.62
N LEU A 2 4.65 11.75 6.12
CA LEU A 2 4.28 11.12 4.83
C LEU A 2 2.84 10.57 4.79
N LYS A 3 2.40 9.84 5.82
CA LYS A 3 1.02 9.29 5.87
C LYS A 3 -0.03 10.37 5.67
N GLY A 4 0.04 11.45 6.46
CA GLY A 4 -0.92 12.56 6.36
C GLY A 4 -0.87 13.27 5.02
N LEU A 5 0.31 13.41 4.40
CA LEU A 5 0.44 13.96 3.06
C LEU A 5 -0.25 13.06 2.02
N LEU A 6 0.00 11.75 2.05
CA LEU A 6 -0.61 10.82 1.08
C LEU A 6 -2.13 10.79 1.21
N GLU A 7 -2.64 10.80 2.44
CA GLU A 7 -4.07 10.88 2.70
C GLU A 7 -4.66 12.20 2.21
N HIS A 8 -3.94 13.31 2.42
CA HIS A 8 -4.37 14.64 1.95
C HIS A 8 -4.46 14.73 0.43
N ILE A 9 -3.54 14.09 -0.31
CA ILE A 9 -3.56 14.09 -1.79
C ILE A 9 -4.50 13.02 -2.38
N GLY A 10 -5.25 12.30 -1.54
CA GLY A 10 -6.32 11.38 -1.98
C GLY A 10 -5.97 9.89 -1.99
N ILE A 11 -4.85 9.46 -1.39
CA ILE A 11 -4.56 8.03 -1.19
C ILE A 11 -5.33 7.51 0.03
N GLU A 12 -5.98 6.36 -0.11
CA GLU A 12 -6.81 5.77 0.95
C GLU A 12 -5.94 5.28 2.14
N PRO A 13 -6.36 5.51 3.41
CA PRO A 13 -5.59 5.22 4.63
C PRO A 13 -5.03 3.81 4.83
N GLY A 14 -5.46 2.80 4.06
CA GLY A 14 -4.94 1.43 4.13
C GLY A 14 -3.93 1.05 3.05
N ARG A 15 -3.58 1.97 2.13
CA ARG A 15 -2.61 1.70 1.05
C ARG A 15 -1.15 1.94 1.47
N LEU A 16 -0.92 2.64 2.58
CA LEU A 16 0.41 2.82 3.17
C LEU A 16 0.50 2.05 4.48
N ASN A 17 1.40 1.08 4.57
CA ASN A 17 1.62 0.26 5.75
C ASN A 17 3.11 0.31 6.14
N PHE A 18 3.41 0.56 7.41
CA PHE A 18 4.77 0.51 7.95
C PHE A 18 4.87 -0.63 8.96
N SER A 19 5.93 -1.41 8.88
CA SER A 19 6.21 -2.50 9.81
C SER A 19 7.70 -2.65 10.01
N TRP A 20 8.10 -2.85 11.27
CA TRP A 20 9.49 -3.12 11.62
C TRP A 20 9.67 -4.63 11.79
N ILE A 21 10.47 -5.22 10.90
CA ILE A 21 10.70 -6.67 10.86
C ILE A 21 12.20 -6.88 10.69
N SER A 22 12.82 -7.54 11.66
CA SER A 22 14.23 -7.92 11.63
C SER A 22 14.45 -9.20 10.81
N SER A 23 15.70 -9.50 10.47
CA SER A 23 16.06 -10.67 9.66
C SER A 23 15.71 -12.02 10.30
N ALA A 24 15.51 -12.06 11.62
CA ALA A 24 15.14 -13.28 12.35
C ALA A 24 13.62 -13.51 12.44
N GLU A 25 12.79 -12.56 11.98
CA GLU A 25 11.34 -12.57 12.18
C GLU A 25 10.56 -13.04 10.93
N ALA A 26 10.94 -14.19 10.36
CA ALA A 26 10.33 -14.70 9.13
C ALA A 26 8.82 -14.94 9.25
N THR A 27 8.34 -15.52 10.35
CA THR A 27 6.90 -15.76 10.57
C THR A 27 6.11 -14.46 10.63
N LYS A 28 6.65 -13.45 11.33
CA LYS A 28 6.05 -12.11 11.40
C LYS A 28 5.97 -11.46 10.02
N PHE A 29 6.99 -11.63 9.18
CA PHE A 29 6.95 -11.14 7.80
C PHE A 29 5.78 -11.75 7.03
N VAL A 30 5.60 -13.07 7.11
CA VAL A 30 4.50 -13.77 6.45
C VAL A 30 3.15 -13.24 6.92
N ASP A 31 2.95 -13.12 8.24
CA ASP A 31 1.69 -12.65 8.83
C ASP A 31 1.37 -11.21 8.41
N VAL A 32 2.34 -10.31 8.52
CA VAL A 32 2.17 -8.90 8.13
C VAL A 32 1.91 -8.77 6.63
N ALA A 33 2.63 -9.51 5.78
CA ALA A 33 2.41 -9.48 4.34
C ALA A 33 1.00 -9.94 3.97
N GLN A 34 0.48 -10.97 4.63
CA GLN A 34 -0.91 -11.43 4.44
C GLN A 34 -1.92 -10.37 4.88
N GLN A 35 -1.69 -9.72 6.02
CA GLN A 35 -2.56 -8.64 6.50
C GLN A 35 -2.59 -7.44 5.55
N VAL A 36 -1.43 -7.03 5.02
CA VAL A 36 -1.33 -5.96 4.03
C VAL A 36 -2.03 -6.34 2.73
N ALA A 37 -1.84 -7.57 2.25
CA ALA A 37 -2.53 -8.04 1.05
C ALA A 37 -4.06 -8.04 1.24
N ALA A 38 -4.53 -8.48 2.40
CA ALA A 38 -5.96 -8.50 2.73
C ALA A 38 -6.54 -7.08 2.81
N SER A 39 -5.83 -6.13 3.45
CA SER A 39 -6.29 -4.75 3.57
C SER A 39 -6.37 -4.05 2.21
N VAL A 40 -5.36 -4.24 1.34
CA VAL A 40 -5.38 -3.70 -0.03
C VAL A 40 -6.48 -4.34 -0.87
N LYS A 41 -6.70 -5.66 -0.73
CA LYS A 41 -7.77 -6.36 -1.44
C LYS A 41 -9.16 -5.83 -1.06
N ALA A 42 -9.39 -5.55 0.23
CA ALA A 42 -10.66 -5.00 0.71
C ALA A 42 -10.94 -3.59 0.17
N LEU A 43 -9.90 -2.78 -0.08
CA LEU A 43 -10.02 -1.45 -0.69
C LEU A 43 -10.27 -1.48 -2.20
N GLY A 44 -9.99 -2.62 -2.85
CA GLY A 44 -10.10 -2.75 -4.30
C GLY A 44 -9.06 -1.94 -5.09
N PRO A 45 -9.21 -1.89 -6.43
CA PRO A 45 -8.28 -1.20 -7.32
C PRO A 45 -8.09 0.27 -6.95
N ALA A 46 -6.85 0.76 -7.06
CA ALA A 46 -6.53 2.17 -6.84
C ALA A 46 -7.29 3.06 -7.84
N ARG A 47 -7.79 4.19 -7.37
CA ARG A 47 -8.53 5.17 -8.19
C ARG A 47 -7.77 6.47 -8.44
N TYR A 48 -6.71 6.72 -7.67
CA TYR A 48 -5.88 7.92 -7.74
C TYR A 48 -4.48 7.61 -8.25
N LEU A 49 -3.84 8.58 -8.91
CA LEU A 49 -2.48 8.50 -9.45
C LEU A 49 -2.24 7.31 -10.41
N ILE A 50 -3.28 6.86 -11.11
CA ILE A 50 -3.17 5.82 -12.12
C ILE A 50 -2.48 6.40 -13.35
N LYS A 51 -1.25 5.96 -13.63
CA LYS A 51 -0.57 6.32 -14.88
C LYS A 51 -1.25 5.58 -16.05
N LYS A 52 -1.80 6.33 -16.99
CA LYS A 52 -2.16 5.78 -18.31
C LYS A 52 -0.89 5.70 -19.15
N ARG A 53 -0.74 4.63 -19.94
CA ARG A 53 0.33 4.56 -20.94
C ARG A 53 0.14 5.73 -21.91
N ALA A 54 1.23 6.40 -22.28
CA ALA A 54 1.19 7.36 -23.38
C ALA A 54 0.96 6.56 -24.67
N GLU A 55 -0.12 6.85 -25.38
CA GLU A 55 -0.31 6.36 -26.74
C GLU A 55 0.64 7.16 -27.63
N VAL A 56 1.55 6.46 -28.30
CA VAL A 56 2.42 7.06 -29.31
C VAL A 56 1.67 6.90 -30.63
N ALA A 57 1.32 8.03 -31.25
CA ALA A 57 0.71 8.08 -32.58
C ALA A 57 1.70 7.64 -33.67
#